data_AF-A0A0F9R9P5-F1
#
_entry.id   AF-A0A0F9R9P5-F1
#
_cell.length_a   1.000
_cell.length_b   1.000
_cell.length_c   1.000
_cell.angle_alpha   90.00
_cell.angle_beta   90.00
_cell.angle_gamma   90.00
#
_symmetry.space_group_name_H-M   'P 1'
#
loop_
_entity.id
_entity.type
_entity.pdbx_description
1 polymer ?
#
loop_
_entity_poly.entity_id
_entity_poly.type
_entity_poly.pdbx_seq_one_letter_code
_entity_poly.pdbx_strand_id
1 'polypeptide(L)'
;MSAATDLKPGQVIKVERKVEAEIDKYEFDIRGQDGNDWDIECLVSSGKIVEIEQEVGSPNDPLFKAKARINEKEARDIALAEFPGEIVEVEYEIEANGDASYEFDIDTNENTEIKIEINASTGKIIEKNIEIWQVGLE
;
A
#
# COMPACT_ATOMS: atom_id res chain seq x y z
N MET A 1 -15.15 15.70 8.20
CA MET A 1 -14.45 14.41 8.34
C MET A 1 -15.20 13.46 7.44
N SER A 2 -14.61 13.04 6.33
CA SER A 2 -15.21 11.99 5.48
C SER A 2 -14.70 10.68 6.03
N ALA A 3 -15.58 9.71 6.30
CA ALA A 3 -15.11 8.36 6.63
C ALA A 3 -14.54 7.72 5.36
N ALA A 4 -13.58 6.79 5.50
CA ALA A 4 -13.05 6.01 4.38
C ALA A 4 -14.19 5.31 3.60
N THR A 5 -15.18 4.77 4.32
CA THR A 5 -16.38 4.14 3.74
C THR A 5 -17.38 5.12 3.13
N ASP A 6 -17.32 6.42 3.42
CA ASP A 6 -18.10 7.43 2.69
C ASP A 6 -17.51 7.69 1.31
N LEU A 7 -16.17 7.58 1.17
CA LEU A 7 -15.47 7.72 -0.10
C LEU A 7 -15.61 6.47 -0.95
N LYS A 8 -15.39 5.29 -0.35
CA LYS A 8 -15.52 3.99 -0.99
C LYS A 8 -16.47 3.12 -0.18
N PRO A 9 -17.77 3.10 -0.53
CA PRO A 9 -18.74 2.27 0.16
C PRO A 9 -18.36 0.79 0.07
N GLY A 10 -18.15 0.15 1.21
CA GLY A 10 -17.65 -1.22 1.26
C GLY A 10 -17.51 -1.75 2.68
N GLN A 11 -16.96 -2.95 2.79
CA GLN A 11 -16.60 -3.57 4.06
C GLN A 11 -15.12 -3.31 4.33
N VAL A 12 -14.80 -2.69 5.48
CA VAL A 12 -13.42 -2.61 5.96
C VAL A 12 -12.95 -4.02 6.34
N ILE A 13 -11.85 -4.48 5.76
CA ILE A 13 -11.32 -5.83 5.94
C ILE A 13 -9.98 -5.86 6.68
N LYS A 14 -9.16 -4.82 6.52
CA LYS A 14 -7.90 -4.59 7.24
C LYS A 14 -7.84 -3.12 7.66
N VAL A 15 -7.21 -2.89 8.81
CA VAL A 15 -6.92 -1.55 9.32
C VAL A 15 -5.53 -1.57 9.89
N GLU A 16 -4.73 -0.62 9.46
CA GLU A 16 -3.35 -0.53 9.86
C GLU A 16 -3.05 0.85 10.39
N ARG A 17 -2.07 0.92 11.29
CA ARG A 17 -1.47 2.18 11.69
C ARG A 17 -0.02 2.18 11.28
N LYS A 18 0.34 3.15 10.45
CA LYS A 18 1.69 3.32 9.94
C LYS A 18 2.23 4.73 10.18
N VAL A 19 3.55 4.86 10.19
CA VAL A 19 4.26 6.14 10.35
C VAL A 19 5.13 6.39 9.13
N GLU A 20 4.79 7.45 8.39
CA GLU A 20 5.56 7.95 7.26
C GLU A 20 6.24 9.26 7.67
N ALA A 21 7.58 9.33 7.67
CA ALA A 21 8.31 10.57 7.96
C ALA A 21 7.79 11.36 9.20
N GLU A 22 7.58 10.67 10.33
CA GLU A 22 7.02 11.19 11.60
C GLU A 22 5.52 11.58 11.54
N ILE A 23 4.83 11.28 10.45
CA ILE A 23 3.39 11.50 10.26
C ILE A 23 2.66 10.18 10.49
N ASP A 24 1.76 10.19 11.47
CA ASP A 24 0.94 9.04 11.85
C ASP A 24 -0.29 8.94 10.95
N LYS A 25 -0.46 7.79 10.30
CA LYS A 25 -1.54 7.49 9.36
C LYS A 25 -2.29 6.23 9.78
N TYR A 26 -3.60 6.22 9.55
CA TYR A 26 -4.36 4.99 9.41
C TYR A 26 -4.52 4.66 7.95
N GLU A 27 -4.47 3.38 7.64
CA GLU A 27 -4.87 2.81 6.36
C GLU A 27 -6.06 1.88 6.56
N PHE A 28 -6.98 1.90 5.60
CA PHE A 28 -8.19 1.10 5.61
C PHE A 28 -8.34 0.40 4.27
N ASP A 29 -8.15 -0.91 4.26
CA ASP A 29 -8.53 -1.75 3.14
C ASP A 29 -10.03 -1.96 3.16
N ILE A 30 -10.65 -1.67 2.02
CA ILE A 30 -12.08 -1.71 1.84
C ILE A 30 -12.40 -2.57 0.65
N ARG A 31 -13.08 -3.69 0.91
CA ARG A 31 -13.79 -4.43 -0.13
C ARG A 31 -14.98 -3.62 -0.59
N GLY A 32 -14.81 -2.93 -1.71
CA GLY A 32 -15.78 -2.02 -2.29
C GLY A 32 -17.03 -2.72 -2.82
N GLN A 33 -18.18 -2.05 -2.69
CA GLN A 33 -19.44 -2.49 -3.32
C GLN A 33 -19.40 -2.37 -4.84
N ASP A 34 -18.44 -1.62 -5.37
CA ASP A 34 -18.15 -1.51 -6.80
C ASP A 34 -17.35 -2.71 -7.34
N GLY A 35 -16.92 -3.62 -6.46
CA GLY A 35 -16.18 -4.83 -6.79
C GLY A 35 -14.67 -4.66 -6.85
N ASN A 36 -14.15 -3.48 -6.49
CA ASN A 36 -12.72 -3.23 -6.32
C ASN A 36 -12.36 -3.30 -4.84
N ASP A 37 -11.12 -3.67 -4.54
CA ASP A 37 -10.51 -3.48 -3.22
C ASP A 37 -9.81 -2.10 -3.23
N TRP A 38 -9.84 -1.39 -2.10
CA TRP A 38 -9.42 0.01 -1.99
C TRP A 38 -8.65 0.24 -0.72
N ASP A 39 -7.51 0.91 -0.83
CA ASP A 39 -6.72 1.33 0.33
C ASP A 39 -6.84 2.84 0.51
N ILE A 40 -7.26 3.23 1.70
CA ILE A 40 -7.53 4.63 2.02
C ILE A 40 -6.76 5.03 3.24
N GLU A 41 -5.82 5.95 3.05
CA GLU A 41 -5.07 6.50 4.16
C GLU A 41 -5.64 7.81 4.68
N CYS A 42 -5.56 7.99 6.00
CA CYS A 42 -5.89 9.25 6.65
C CYS A 42 -4.96 9.59 7.81
N LEU A 43 -4.71 10.88 8.02
CA LEU A 43 -3.93 11.35 9.18
C LEU A 43 -4.63 10.99 10.49
N VAL A 44 -3.94 10.32 11.42
CA VAL A 44 -4.50 9.99 12.76
C VAL A 44 -4.92 11.26 13.51
N SER A 45 -4.16 12.35 13.35
CA SER A 45 -4.40 13.61 14.06
C SER A 45 -5.69 14.32 13.65
N SER A 46 -6.21 14.10 12.45
CA SER A 46 -7.32 14.89 11.90
C SER A 46 -8.35 14.11 11.07
N GLY A 47 -8.11 12.82 10.80
CA GLY A 47 -8.85 12.00 9.82
C GLY A 47 -8.94 12.66 8.45
N LYS A 48 -7.90 13.42 8.06
CA LYS A 48 -7.81 13.98 6.71
C LYS A 48 -7.30 12.88 5.80
N ILE A 49 -8.04 12.59 4.74
CA ILE A 49 -7.63 11.64 3.70
C ILE A 49 -6.40 12.18 2.98
N VAL A 50 -5.39 11.34 2.84
CA VAL A 50 -4.12 11.66 2.18
C VAL A 50 -3.88 10.79 0.95
N GLU A 51 -4.32 9.53 0.99
CA GLU A 51 -4.17 8.53 -0.07
C GLU A 51 -5.53 7.92 -0.43
N ILE A 52 -5.70 7.54 -1.70
CA ILE A 52 -6.77 6.63 -2.14
C ILE A 52 -6.19 5.80 -3.30
N GLU A 53 -5.98 4.53 -3.06
CA GLU A 53 -5.40 3.57 -3.99
C GLU A 53 -6.36 2.42 -4.25
N GLN A 54 -6.18 1.77 -5.40
CA GLN A 54 -6.93 0.58 -5.77
C GLN A 54 -5.98 -0.61 -5.87
N GLU A 55 -6.15 -1.55 -4.95
CA GLU A 55 -5.49 -2.84 -5.02
C GLU A 55 -6.04 -3.67 -6.19
N VAL A 56 -5.14 -4.23 -6.99
CA VAL A 56 -5.49 -5.23 -8.00
C VAL A 56 -4.79 -6.56 -7.72
N GLY A 57 -5.51 -7.68 -7.82
CA GLY A 57 -5.01 -8.96 -7.33
C GLY A 57 -3.83 -9.60 -8.09
N SER A 58 -3.22 -8.95 -9.11
CA SER A 58 -2.02 -9.48 -9.76
C SER A 58 -1.28 -8.43 -10.64
N PRO A 59 0.02 -8.62 -10.93
CA PRO A 59 0.76 -7.75 -11.85
C PRO A 59 0.36 -7.95 -13.32
N ASN A 60 -0.52 -8.93 -13.61
CA ASN A 60 -1.10 -9.16 -14.93
C ASN A 60 -2.46 -8.48 -15.11
N ASP A 61 -2.99 -7.82 -14.08
CA ASP A 61 -4.20 -7.03 -14.20
C ASP A 61 -4.03 -5.98 -15.32
N PRO A 62 -5.04 -5.76 -16.18
CA PRO A 62 -4.93 -4.81 -17.27
C PRO A 62 -4.53 -3.39 -16.85
N LEU A 63 -4.97 -2.91 -15.67
CA LEU A 63 -4.63 -1.59 -15.15
C LEU A 63 -3.13 -1.51 -14.80
N PHE A 64 -2.66 -2.49 -14.04
CA PHE A 64 -1.28 -2.58 -13.59
C PHE A 64 -0.32 -2.76 -14.77
N LYS A 65 -0.59 -3.77 -15.60
CA LYS A 65 0.25 -4.18 -16.73
C LYS A 65 0.41 -3.07 -17.77
N ALA A 66 -0.57 -2.19 -17.92
CA ALA A 66 -0.48 -1.05 -18.82
C ALA A 66 0.62 -0.06 -18.40
N LYS A 67 0.90 0.04 -17.09
CA LYS A 67 1.80 1.04 -16.49
C LYS A 67 3.16 0.48 -16.07
N ALA A 68 3.22 -0.79 -15.67
CA ALA A 68 4.44 -1.47 -15.26
C ALA A 68 5.50 -1.53 -16.38
N ARG A 69 6.75 -1.27 -16.02
CA ARG A 69 7.94 -1.34 -16.90
C ARG A 69 9.09 -2.12 -16.27
N ILE A 70 9.12 -2.21 -14.95
CA ILE A 70 9.90 -3.21 -14.21
C ILE A 70 8.97 -4.36 -13.82
N ASN A 71 9.54 -5.52 -13.56
CA ASN A 71 8.79 -6.66 -13.02
C ASN A 71 8.94 -6.73 -11.48
N GLU A 72 8.09 -7.55 -10.85
CA GLU A 72 8.07 -7.72 -9.39
C GLU A 72 9.42 -8.17 -8.84
N LYS A 73 10.17 -9.03 -9.54
CA LYS A 73 11.50 -9.46 -9.07
C LYS A 73 12.47 -8.28 -8.98
N GLU A 74 12.45 -7.38 -9.97
CA GLU A 74 13.27 -6.17 -9.94
C GLU A 74 12.84 -5.23 -8.80
N ALA A 75 11.52 -5.09 -8.57
CA ALA A 75 10.99 -4.30 -7.47
C ALA A 75 11.36 -4.88 -6.09
N ARG A 76 11.26 -6.20 -5.91
CA ARG A 76 11.73 -6.91 -4.69
C ARG A 76 13.22 -6.70 -4.45
N ASP A 77 14.04 -6.79 -5.50
CA ASP A 77 15.49 -6.55 -5.40
C ASP A 77 15.78 -5.11 -4.92
N ILE A 78 14.99 -4.11 -5.37
CA ILE A 78 15.10 -2.71 -4.93
C ILE A 78 14.66 -2.58 -3.46
N ALA A 79 13.52 -3.16 -3.10
CA ALA A 79 12.95 -3.11 -1.75
C ALA A 79 13.93 -3.70 -0.71
N LEU A 80 14.44 -4.90 -0.97
CA LEU A 80 15.39 -5.59 -0.09
C LEU A 80 16.78 -4.95 -0.03
N ALA A 81 17.15 -4.15 -1.03
CA ALA A 81 18.39 -3.38 -0.99
C ALA A 81 18.28 -2.15 -0.07
N GLU A 82 17.09 -1.54 0.03
CA GLU A 82 16.82 -0.45 0.97
C GLU A 82 16.60 -1.00 2.39
N PHE A 83 15.81 -2.06 2.53
CA PHE A 83 15.47 -2.69 3.81
C PHE A 83 15.75 -4.20 3.79
N PRO A 84 16.91 -4.64 4.31
CA PRO A 84 17.21 -6.05 4.41
C PRO A 84 16.27 -6.77 5.39
N GLY A 85 15.55 -7.78 4.89
CA GLY A 85 14.58 -8.54 5.68
C GLY A 85 13.95 -9.66 4.86
N GLU A 86 12.78 -10.12 5.31
CA GLU A 86 11.92 -11.04 4.59
C GLU A 86 10.69 -10.28 4.09
N ILE A 87 10.39 -10.37 2.79
CA ILE A 87 9.13 -9.82 2.27
C ILE A 87 8.02 -10.81 2.67
N VAL A 88 7.07 -10.35 3.46
CA VAL A 88 5.94 -11.14 3.97
C VAL A 88 4.66 -10.92 3.16
N GLU A 89 4.49 -9.74 2.57
CA GLU A 89 3.34 -9.40 1.71
C GLU A 89 3.78 -8.70 0.40
N VAL A 90 2.94 -8.82 -0.63
CA VAL A 90 3.08 -8.05 -1.87
C VAL A 90 1.70 -7.65 -2.37
N GLU A 91 1.53 -6.36 -2.57
CA GLU A 91 0.30 -5.77 -3.12
C GLU A 91 0.63 -5.04 -4.44
N TYR A 92 -0.40 -4.79 -5.24
CA TYR A 92 -0.25 -4.19 -6.56
C TYR A 92 -1.23 -3.03 -6.69
N GLU A 93 -0.71 -1.84 -6.45
CA GLU A 93 -1.55 -0.66 -6.33
C GLU A 93 -1.71 0.10 -7.64
N ILE A 94 -2.89 0.72 -7.77
CA ILE A 94 -3.17 1.75 -8.75
C ILE A 94 -3.41 3.06 -8.03
N GLU A 95 -2.39 3.91 -8.09
CA GLU A 95 -2.36 5.28 -7.60
C GLU A 95 -3.58 6.11 -8.00
N ALA A 96 -3.91 7.14 -7.21
CA ALA A 96 -4.94 8.11 -7.56
C ALA A 96 -4.69 8.83 -8.91
N ASN A 97 -3.42 8.90 -9.35
CA ASN A 97 -3.01 9.46 -10.64
C ASN A 97 -3.04 8.41 -11.80
N GLY A 98 -3.35 7.16 -11.47
CA GLY A 98 -3.45 6.01 -12.36
C GLY A 98 -2.11 5.36 -12.73
N ASP A 99 -1.00 5.75 -12.11
CA ASP A 99 0.24 4.97 -12.14
C ASP A 99 0.08 3.66 -11.36
N ALA A 100 1.07 2.79 -11.46
CA ALA A 100 1.06 1.51 -10.79
C ALA A 100 2.32 1.38 -9.94
N SER A 101 2.21 0.65 -8.84
CA SER A 101 3.25 0.53 -7.83
C SER A 101 3.20 -0.83 -7.14
N TYR A 102 4.37 -1.29 -6.71
CA TYR A 102 4.47 -2.48 -5.87
C TYR A 102 4.60 -2.03 -4.42
N GLU A 103 3.67 -2.41 -3.56
CA GLU A 103 3.82 -2.32 -2.11
C GLU A 103 4.38 -3.65 -1.58
N PHE A 104 5.37 -3.57 -0.69
CA PHE A 104 5.97 -4.73 -0.03
C PHE A 104 6.04 -4.51 1.46
N ASP A 105 5.59 -5.50 2.21
CA ASP A 105 5.78 -5.55 3.65
C ASP A 105 7.00 -6.39 3.97
N ILE A 106 7.93 -5.76 4.68
CA ILE A 106 9.23 -6.33 5.00
C ILE A 106 9.32 -6.49 6.50
N ASP A 107 9.30 -7.74 6.96
CA ASP A 107 9.70 -8.06 8.33
C ASP A 107 11.22 -7.90 8.43
N THR A 108 11.63 -6.85 9.14
CA THR A 108 13.05 -6.59 9.39
C THR A 108 13.50 -7.39 10.62
N ASN A 109 14.78 -7.75 10.66
CA ASN A 109 15.36 -8.56 11.75
C ASN A 109 15.25 -7.95 13.18
N GLU A 110 14.63 -6.77 13.32
CA GLU A 110 14.41 -6.05 14.58
C GLU A 110 12.94 -6.10 15.06
N ASN A 111 12.12 -7.02 14.54
CA ASN A 111 10.66 -7.11 14.80
C ASN A 111 9.95 -5.79 14.48
N THR A 112 10.38 -5.12 13.41
CA THR A 112 9.74 -3.92 12.87
C THR A 112 9.35 -4.23 11.43
N GLU A 113 8.09 -4.00 11.10
CA GLU A 113 7.59 -4.19 9.75
C GLU A 113 7.65 -2.86 9.00
N ILE A 114 8.23 -2.91 7.81
CA ILE A 114 8.39 -1.76 6.93
C ILE A 114 7.57 -2.01 5.68
N LYS A 115 6.62 -1.11 5.40
CA LYS A 115 5.92 -1.07 4.11
C LYS A 115 6.70 -0.16 3.17
N ILE A 116 7.06 -0.66 2.00
CA ILE A 116 7.79 0.11 0.99
C ILE A 116 7.10 0.02 -0.35
N GLU A 117 6.84 1.18 -0.94
CA GLU A 117 6.11 1.29 -2.18
C GLU A 117 7.03 1.76 -3.32
N ILE A 118 6.98 1.06 -4.45
CA ILE A 118 7.90 1.23 -5.57
C ILE A 118 7.11 1.43 -6.86
N ASN A 119 7.28 2.60 -7.48
CA ASN A 119 6.64 2.91 -8.76
C ASN A 119 7.03 1.87 -9.84
N ALA A 120 6.05 1.11 -10.33
CA ALA A 120 6.23 -0.01 -11.24
C ALA A 120 6.75 0.42 -12.64
N SER A 121 6.68 1.71 -12.97
CA SER A 121 7.19 2.25 -14.24
C SER A 121 8.67 2.64 -14.18
N THR A 122 9.14 3.07 -13.01
CA THR A 122 10.45 3.71 -12.87
C THR A 122 11.40 3.01 -11.91
N GLY A 123 10.89 2.14 -11.03
CA GLY A 123 11.65 1.53 -9.93
C GLY A 123 12.07 2.53 -8.85
N LYS A 124 11.43 3.70 -8.79
CA LYS A 124 11.66 4.66 -7.71
C LYS A 124 10.82 4.27 -6.51
N ILE A 125 11.44 4.30 -5.34
CA ILE A 125 10.72 4.27 -4.07
C ILE A 125 9.92 5.56 -3.96
N ILE A 126 8.61 5.44 -3.72
CA ILE A 126 7.69 6.57 -3.61
C ILE A 126 7.19 6.73 -2.17
N GLU A 127 6.98 5.64 -1.44
CA GLU A 127 6.63 5.67 -0.02
C GLU A 127 7.46 4.71 0.83
N LYS A 128 7.60 5.05 2.12
CA LYS A 128 8.25 4.23 3.14
C LYS A 128 7.57 4.45 4.48
N ASN A 129 7.00 3.38 5.01
CA ASN A 129 6.16 3.39 6.19
C ASN A 129 6.71 2.42 7.25
N ILE A 130 6.74 2.84 8.50
CA ILE A 130 6.91 1.90 9.63
C ILE A 130 5.51 1.46 10.05
N GLU A 131 5.20 0.18 9.93
CA GLU A 131 3.94 -0.34 10.46
C GLU A 131 4.03 -0.51 11.98
N ILE A 132 3.01 -0.01 12.69
CA ILE A 132 2.93 -0.04 14.15
C ILE A 132 2.03 -1.19 14.62
N TRP A 133 0.94 -1.44 13.89
CA TRP A 133 0.05 -2.58 14.07
C TRP A 133 -0.92 -2.67 12.91
N GLN A 134 -1.45 -3.88 12.71
CA GLN A 134 -2.59 -4.16 11.85
C GLN A 134 -3.66 -4.99 12.58
N VAL A 135 -4.91 -4.88 12.11
CA VAL A 135 -6.04 -5.72 12.52
C VAL A 135 -6.87 -6.03 11.28
N GLY A 136 -6.97 -7.30 10.89
CA GLY A 136 -7.68 -7.64 9.67
C GLY A 136 -7.33 -9.00 9.10
N LEU A 137 -7.55 -9.12 7.80
CA LEU A 137 -6.97 -10.19 7.00
C LEU A 137 -5.43 -10.02 6.95
N GLU A 138 -4.75 -11.17 7.00
CA GLU A 138 -3.37 -11.39 6.53
C GLU A 138 -3.43 -12.06 5.15
#